data_AF-A0A7S2KPD3-F1
#
_entry.id   AF-A0A7S2KPD3-F1
#
_cell.length_a   1.000
_cell.length_b   1.000
_cell.length_c   1.000
_cell.angle_alpha   90.00
_cell.angle_beta   90.00
_cell.angle_gamma   90.00
#
_symmetry.space_group_name_H-M   'P 1'
#
loop_
_entity.id
_entity.type
_entity.pdbx_description
1 polymer ?
#
loop_
_entity_poly.entity_id
_entity_poly.type
_entity_poly.pdbx_seq_one_letter_code
_entity_poly.pdbx_strand_id
1 'polypeptide(L)'
;TPSPGQVSSPSPHGGLRRQHSAVYRGRASQAGNRRRSDNIAPTSPSGVERVATMIRLRPRLAAERTKDGERGLSVRIEPPSTVVLVDPHQNQQARTFTCDVALDSSDPALPHYVGQQEVYRAIGEKVVDHVLQGYNCCVCAYGQTGTGKTHTLHGDWASAEQRGPL
;
A
#
# COMPACT_ATOMS: atom_id res chain seq x y z
N THR A 1 -66.14 -2.98 -12.17
CA THR A 1 -66.82 -1.69 -12.01
C THR A 1 -65.96 -0.75 -11.17
N PRO A 2 -65.18 0.17 -11.78
CA PRO A 2 -64.62 1.31 -11.07
C PRO A 2 -65.38 2.59 -11.45
N SER A 3 -65.56 3.51 -10.50
CA SER A 3 -66.09 4.86 -10.72
C SER A 3 -65.32 5.89 -9.88
N PRO A 4 -65.33 7.18 -10.29
CA PRO A 4 -64.12 8.00 -10.37
C PRO A 4 -64.15 9.24 -9.45
N GLY A 5 -63.04 9.97 -9.39
CA GLY A 5 -62.97 11.32 -8.83
C GLY A 5 -61.68 12.04 -9.20
N GLN A 6 -61.71 12.78 -10.31
CA GLN A 6 -60.80 13.91 -10.54
C GLN A 6 -61.37 15.16 -9.85
N VAL A 7 -60.52 16.17 -9.58
CA VAL A 7 -60.61 17.53 -10.17
C VAL A 7 -59.59 18.52 -9.55
N SER A 8 -58.81 19.13 -10.46
CA SER A 8 -58.22 20.48 -10.54
C SER A 8 -57.16 21.05 -9.55
N SER A 9 -56.12 21.60 -10.17
CA SER A 9 -55.15 22.63 -9.72
C SER A 9 -55.80 24.04 -9.63
N PRO A 10 -55.13 25.07 -9.04
CA PRO A 10 -54.14 25.88 -9.77
C PRO A 10 -52.93 26.42 -8.94
N SER A 11 -51.84 26.77 -9.62
CA SER A 11 -50.70 27.59 -9.15
C SER A 11 -51.12 29.07 -8.96
N PRO A 12 -50.35 30.01 -8.32
CA PRO A 12 -49.11 30.55 -8.92
C PRO A 12 -48.03 31.14 -7.95
N HIS A 13 -46.93 31.60 -8.55
CA HIS A 13 -45.84 32.46 -8.03
C HIS A 13 -44.80 31.77 -7.12
N GLY A 14 -43.51 31.77 -7.43
CA GLY A 14 -42.71 32.74 -8.17
C GLY A 14 -41.54 33.14 -7.27
N GLY A 15 -40.36 32.56 -7.50
CA GLY A 15 -39.19 32.82 -6.66
C GLY A 15 -37.92 32.22 -7.22
N LEU A 16 -37.36 32.87 -8.26
CA LEU A 16 -35.96 32.67 -8.64
C LEU A 16 -35.08 32.98 -7.42
N ARG A 17 -34.35 31.99 -6.89
CA ARG A 17 -33.23 32.26 -6.00
C ARG A 17 -31.93 31.85 -6.67
N ARG A 18 -31.17 32.90 -6.97
CA ARG A 18 -29.91 32.96 -7.70
C ARG A 18 -28.82 32.09 -7.06
N GLN A 19 -27.96 31.59 -7.95
CA GLN A 19 -26.59 31.15 -7.68
C GLN A 19 -25.87 32.11 -6.74
N HIS A 20 -25.26 31.59 -5.68
CA HIS A 20 -24.17 32.29 -4.99
C HIS A 20 -23.04 31.30 -4.74
N SER A 21 -22.04 31.38 -5.63
CA SER A 21 -20.68 30.92 -5.45
C SER A 21 -20.07 31.56 -4.20
N ALA A 22 -19.70 30.75 -3.22
CA ALA A 22 -18.84 31.19 -2.12
C ALA A 22 -17.39 31.16 -2.61
N VAL A 23 -16.89 32.34 -2.99
CA VAL A 23 -15.48 32.59 -3.26
C VAL A 23 -14.76 32.63 -1.92
N TYR A 24 -14.10 31.55 -1.54
CA TYR A 24 -13.06 31.59 -0.49
C TYR A 24 -11.76 32.11 -1.11
N ARG A 25 -11.49 33.41 -0.98
CA ARG A 25 -10.15 33.98 -1.13
C ARG A 25 -9.35 33.63 0.13
N GLY A 26 -8.66 32.50 0.09
CA GLY A 26 -7.61 32.12 1.03
C GLY A 26 -6.24 32.26 0.36
N ARG A 27 -5.42 33.15 0.90
CA ARG A 27 -4.08 33.53 0.43
C ARG A 27 -3.13 32.33 0.52
N ALA A 28 -2.87 31.65 -0.60
CA ALA A 28 -1.87 30.57 -0.66
C ALA A 28 -0.47 31.20 -0.78
N SER A 29 0.20 31.34 0.36
CA SER A 29 1.64 31.54 0.46
C SER A 29 2.37 30.38 -0.23
N GLN A 30 3.33 30.72 -1.10
CA GLN A 30 4.34 29.79 -1.60
C GLN A 30 4.95 29.03 -0.42
N ALA A 31 4.69 27.72 -0.35
CA ALA A 31 5.37 26.82 0.56
C ALA A 31 6.06 25.75 -0.28
N GLY A 32 7.38 25.77 -0.21
CA GLY A 32 8.28 25.02 -1.08
C GLY A 32 8.03 23.53 -1.10
N ASN A 33 8.35 22.96 -2.26
CA ASN A 33 8.44 21.55 -2.55
C ASN A 33 9.45 20.89 -1.58
N ARG A 34 8.97 20.37 -0.44
CA ARG A 34 9.77 19.63 0.52
C ARG A 34 9.01 18.41 1.02
N ARG A 35 9.68 17.26 0.86
CA ARG A 35 9.54 15.98 1.58
C ARG A 35 8.50 14.98 1.05
N ARG A 36 9.02 13.99 0.30
CA ARG A 36 8.46 12.63 0.15
C ARG A 36 9.55 11.57 0.37
N SER A 37 10.42 11.76 1.37
CA SER A 37 11.51 10.82 1.67
C SER A 37 11.68 10.47 3.15
N ASP A 38 10.99 11.15 4.07
CA ASP A 38 11.28 11.01 5.50
C ASP A 38 10.10 10.39 6.24
N ASN A 39 9.81 9.11 6.02
CA ASN A 39 8.91 8.35 6.90
C ASN A 39 9.62 7.14 7.53
N ILE A 40 10.88 7.34 7.88
CA ILE A 40 11.65 6.44 8.73
C ILE A 40 11.89 7.20 10.03
N ALA A 41 11.50 6.59 11.15
CA ALA A 41 11.65 7.18 12.48
C ALA A 41 13.11 7.65 12.71
N PRO A 42 13.31 8.76 13.45
CA PRO A 42 14.65 9.25 13.74
C PRO A 42 15.47 8.16 14.44
N THR A 43 16.68 7.93 13.92
CA THR A 43 17.69 7.07 14.54
C THR A 43 17.91 7.52 15.98
N SER A 44 17.67 6.62 16.92
CA SER A 44 17.89 6.83 18.35
C SER A 44 19.33 7.31 18.58
N PRO A 45 19.58 8.36 19.39
CA PRO A 45 20.94 8.87 19.64
C PRO A 45 21.84 7.90 20.43
N SER A 46 21.38 6.69 20.74
CA SER A 46 22.07 5.69 21.57
C SER A 46 22.94 4.69 20.80
N GLY A 47 23.09 4.81 19.48
CA GLY A 47 23.93 3.89 18.68
C GLY A 47 23.43 2.44 18.64
N VAL A 48 22.25 2.17 19.20
CA VAL A 48 21.59 0.86 19.18
C VAL A 48 20.39 0.94 18.26
N GLU A 49 20.50 0.30 17.10
CA GLU A 49 19.37 0.14 16.18
C GLU A 49 18.52 -1.08 16.56
N ARG A 50 17.20 -0.91 16.50
CA ARG A 50 16.26 -2.04 16.62
C ARG A 50 16.25 -2.84 15.33
N VAL A 51 15.90 -4.13 15.42
CA VAL A 51 15.61 -4.94 14.24
C VAL A 51 14.45 -4.30 13.46
N ALA A 52 14.71 -3.94 12.21
CA ALA A 52 13.70 -3.44 11.28
C ALA A 52 13.00 -4.62 10.59
N THR A 53 11.67 -4.56 10.56
CA THR A 53 10.80 -5.60 9.99
C THR A 53 10.16 -5.14 8.70
N MET A 54 10.27 -5.97 7.66
CA MET A 54 9.61 -5.72 6.37
C MET A 54 8.75 -6.92 5.98
N ILE A 55 7.55 -6.64 5.49
CA ILE A 55 6.67 -7.63 4.88
C ILE A 55 6.54 -7.32 3.39
N ARG A 56 6.73 -8.34 2.54
CA ARG A 56 6.49 -8.23 1.10
C ARG A 56 5.42 -9.22 0.66
N LEU A 57 4.37 -8.72 0.02
CA LEU A 57 3.36 -9.56 -0.62
C LEU A 57 3.79 -9.86 -2.06
N ARG A 58 4.02 -11.12 -2.41
CA ARG A 58 4.47 -11.50 -3.76
C ARG A 58 3.33 -11.46 -4.80
N PRO A 59 3.67 -11.38 -6.11
CA PRO A 59 2.67 -11.59 -7.15
C PRO A 59 1.99 -12.94 -7.01
N ARG A 60 0.69 -12.99 -7.34
CA ARG A 60 -0.04 -14.25 -7.45
C ARG A 60 0.50 -15.10 -8.59
N LEU A 61 0.75 -16.38 -8.32
CA LEU A 61 1.13 -17.35 -9.35
C LEU A 61 -0.07 -17.62 -10.26
N ALA A 62 0.19 -17.97 -11.52
CA ALA A 62 -0.87 -18.29 -12.49
C ALA A 62 -1.82 -19.39 -11.98
N ALA A 63 -1.27 -20.42 -11.32
CA ALA A 63 -2.04 -21.51 -10.74
C ALA A 63 -2.94 -21.10 -9.56
N GLU A 64 -2.61 -20.01 -8.86
CA GLU A 64 -3.43 -19.46 -7.77
C GLU A 64 -4.61 -18.68 -8.36
N ARG A 65 -4.36 -17.89 -9.42
CA ARG A 65 -5.39 -17.14 -10.13
C ARG A 65 -6.51 -18.04 -10.66
N THR A 66 -6.20 -19.27 -11.09
CA THR A 66 -7.17 -20.23 -11.62
C THR A 66 -7.96 -20.98 -10.54
N LYS A 67 -7.36 -21.21 -9.36
CA LYS A 67 -7.99 -21.97 -8.27
C LYS A 67 -8.88 -21.11 -7.37
N ASP A 68 -8.55 -19.82 -7.29
CA ASP A 68 -9.26 -18.84 -6.48
C ASP A 68 -10.46 -18.22 -7.21
N GLY A 69 -11.10 -18.96 -8.12
CA GLY A 69 -12.16 -18.49 -9.04
C GLY A 69 -13.36 -17.74 -8.42
N GLU A 70 -13.49 -17.64 -7.10
CA GLU A 70 -14.31 -16.66 -6.36
C GLU A 70 -13.69 -16.21 -5.02
N ARG A 71 -12.48 -16.68 -4.68
CA ARG A 71 -11.85 -16.44 -3.37
C ARG A 71 -10.89 -15.26 -3.48
N GLY A 72 -11.33 -14.11 -2.97
CA GLY A 72 -10.54 -12.89 -2.91
C GLY A 72 -9.19 -13.07 -2.19
N LEU A 73 -8.30 -12.10 -2.35
CA LEU A 73 -6.99 -12.10 -1.71
C LEU A 73 -7.13 -12.02 -0.19
N SER A 74 -6.66 -13.05 0.50
CA SER A 74 -6.69 -13.12 1.96
C SER A 74 -5.69 -12.18 2.65
N VAL A 75 -4.84 -11.48 1.89
CA VAL A 75 -3.81 -10.59 2.43
C VAL A 75 -3.80 -9.31 1.61
N ARG A 76 -4.04 -8.15 2.22
CA ARG A 76 -3.89 -6.86 1.55
C ARG A 76 -3.00 -5.93 2.37
N ILE A 77 -2.36 -4.99 1.70
CA ILE A 77 -1.54 -3.96 2.34
C ILE A 77 -2.29 -2.65 2.30
N GLU A 78 -2.49 -2.04 3.46
CA GLU A 78 -3.10 -0.73 3.63
C GLU A 78 -2.01 0.29 4.02
N PRO A 79 -2.05 1.52 3.48
CA PRO A 79 -1.12 2.57 3.88
C PRO A 79 -1.26 2.90 5.39
N PRO A 80 -0.16 3.20 6.12
CA PRO A 80 1.21 3.39 5.63
C PRO A 80 2.09 2.12 5.61
N SER A 81 1.83 1.13 6.47
CA SER A 81 2.58 -0.15 6.53
C SER A 81 1.79 -1.18 7.33
N THR A 82 0.54 -1.37 6.94
CA THR A 82 -0.42 -2.21 7.65
C THR A 82 -0.80 -3.40 6.79
N VAL A 83 -0.60 -4.61 7.29
CA VAL A 83 -0.95 -5.86 6.61
C VAL A 83 -2.25 -6.38 7.20
N VAL A 84 -3.26 -6.53 6.36
CA VAL A 84 -4.59 -7.00 6.76
C VAL A 84 -4.81 -8.42 6.21
N LEU A 85 -4.98 -9.36 7.12
CA LEU A 85 -5.34 -10.74 6.84
C LEU A 85 -6.87 -10.88 6.91
N VAL A 86 -7.48 -11.32 5.82
CA VAL A 86 -8.91 -11.59 5.69
C VAL A 86 -9.09 -13.08 5.46
N ASP A 87 -9.75 -13.77 6.39
CA ASP A 87 -10.13 -15.16 6.18
C ASP A 87 -11.39 -15.20 5.29
N PRO A 88 -11.35 -15.82 4.10
CA PRO A 88 -12.52 -15.93 3.23
C PRO A 88 -13.51 -17.00 3.68
N HIS A 89 -13.10 -17.93 4.57
CA HIS A 89 -13.90 -19.07 5.02
C HIS A 89 -14.55 -18.85 6.37
N GLN A 90 -13.94 -18.03 7.21
CA GLN A 90 -14.53 -17.62 8.47
C GLN A 90 -15.03 -16.18 8.30
N ASN A 91 -16.30 -15.92 8.60
CA ASN A 91 -16.84 -14.57 8.77
C ASN A 91 -16.23 -13.88 10.01
N GLN A 92 -14.95 -14.11 10.25
CA GLN A 92 -14.15 -13.64 11.37
C GLN A 92 -13.50 -12.31 10.99
N GLN A 93 -13.36 -11.49 12.03
CA GLN A 93 -12.73 -10.18 11.97
C GLN A 93 -11.36 -10.27 11.30
N ALA A 94 -11.11 -9.35 10.37
CA ALA A 94 -9.81 -9.19 9.75
C ALA A 94 -8.73 -8.99 10.83
N ARG A 95 -7.59 -9.67 10.67
CA ARG A 95 -6.44 -9.51 11.57
C ARG A 95 -5.47 -8.52 10.97
N THR A 96 -5.06 -7.54 11.76
CA THR A 96 -4.21 -6.46 11.30
C THR A 96 -2.85 -6.54 11.98
N PHE A 97 -1.79 -6.45 11.18
CA PHE A 97 -0.41 -6.42 11.63
C PHE A 97 0.26 -5.14 11.14
N THR A 98 1.10 -4.54 11.98
CA THR A 98 1.91 -3.38 11.63
C THR A 98 3.38 -3.77 11.62
N CYS A 99 4.12 -3.33 10.61
CA CYS A 99 5.56 -3.51 10.51
C CYS A 99 6.23 -2.18 10.15
N ASP A 100 7.56 -2.15 10.19
CA ASP A 100 8.31 -0.94 9.84
C ASP A 100 8.13 -0.60 8.36
N VAL A 101 8.02 -1.62 7.49
CA VAL A 101 7.75 -1.45 6.05
C VAL A 101 6.83 -2.57 5.53
N ALA A 102 5.73 -2.22 4.84
CA ALA A 102 4.91 -3.18 4.09
C ALA A 102 4.95 -2.87 2.59
N LEU A 103 5.33 -3.85 1.77
CA LEU A 103 5.51 -3.72 0.32
C LEU A 103 4.55 -4.64 -0.44
N ASP A 104 3.78 -4.06 -1.36
CA ASP A 104 2.83 -4.81 -2.18
C ASP A 104 3.38 -5.06 -3.59
N SER A 105 3.76 -6.30 -3.88
CA SER A 105 4.12 -6.77 -5.23
C SER A 105 3.01 -7.64 -5.84
N SER A 106 1.78 -7.61 -5.33
CA SER A 106 0.73 -8.57 -5.73
C SER A 106 0.25 -8.40 -7.17
N ASP A 107 0.09 -7.16 -7.64
CA ASP A 107 -0.41 -6.84 -8.96
C ASP A 107 0.30 -5.60 -9.58
N PRO A 108 1.05 -5.77 -10.68
CA PRO A 108 1.70 -4.67 -11.40
C PRO A 108 0.76 -3.56 -11.88
N ALA A 109 -0.54 -3.83 -12.00
CA ALA A 109 -1.53 -2.83 -12.39
C ALA A 109 -1.92 -1.87 -11.24
N LEU A 110 -1.57 -2.19 -10.00
CA LEU A 110 -1.88 -1.35 -8.85
C LEU A 110 -0.91 -0.15 -8.77
N PRO A 111 -1.40 1.05 -8.40
CA PRO A 111 -0.57 2.26 -8.35
C PRO A 111 0.48 2.22 -7.23
N HIS A 112 0.35 1.30 -6.29
CA HIS A 112 1.28 1.10 -5.17
C HIS A 112 2.10 -0.18 -5.32
N TYR A 113 2.17 -0.73 -6.55
CA TYR A 113 3.01 -1.88 -6.84
C TYR A 113 4.49 -1.59 -6.56
N VAL A 114 5.14 -2.55 -5.94
CA VAL A 114 6.55 -2.49 -5.55
C VAL A 114 7.32 -3.53 -6.34
N GLY A 115 8.24 -3.08 -7.20
CA GLY A 115 9.20 -3.91 -7.91
C GLY A 115 10.46 -4.19 -7.08
N GLN A 116 11.43 -4.85 -7.70
CA GLN A 116 12.71 -5.15 -7.03
C GLN A 116 13.53 -3.91 -6.73
N GLN A 117 13.47 -2.91 -7.61
CA GLN A 117 14.14 -1.63 -7.40
C GLN A 117 13.64 -0.91 -6.14
N GLU A 118 12.32 -0.92 -5.90
CA GLU A 118 11.74 -0.31 -4.71
C GLU A 118 12.07 -1.11 -3.44
N VAL A 119 12.16 -2.45 -3.53
CA VAL A 119 12.65 -3.28 -2.42
C VAL A 119 14.11 -2.91 -2.06
N TYR A 120 14.97 -2.72 -3.06
CA TYR A 120 16.34 -2.27 -2.85
C TYR A 120 16.39 -0.89 -2.20
N ARG A 121 15.57 0.07 -2.66
CA ARG A 121 15.50 1.40 -2.04
C ARG A 121 15.01 1.34 -0.59
N ALA A 122 14.09 0.44 -0.28
CA ALA A 122 13.53 0.31 1.07
C ALA A 122 14.54 -0.26 2.10
N ILE A 123 15.38 -1.22 1.68
CA ILE A 123 16.31 -1.92 2.59
C ILE A 123 17.76 -1.84 2.14
N GLY A 124 18.02 -2.13 0.86
CA GLY A 124 19.36 -2.25 0.29
C GLY A 124 20.21 -0.99 0.48
N GLU A 125 19.67 0.20 0.18
CA GLU A 125 20.41 1.47 0.35
C GLU A 125 20.93 1.65 1.79
N LYS A 126 20.07 1.45 2.78
CA LYS A 126 20.45 1.54 4.19
C LYS A 126 21.49 0.51 4.58
N VAL A 127 21.32 -0.73 4.14
CA VAL A 127 22.27 -1.81 4.47
C VAL A 127 23.65 -1.49 3.90
N VAL A 128 23.70 -1.00 2.65
CA VAL A 128 24.96 -0.56 2.02
C VAL A 128 25.59 0.59 2.80
N ASP A 129 24.81 1.62 3.17
CA ASP A 129 25.32 2.75 3.96
C ASP A 129 25.91 2.32 5.30
N HIS A 130 25.26 1.38 6.01
CA HIS A 130 25.76 0.84 7.27
C HIS A 130 27.04 0.01 7.08
N VAL A 131 27.12 -0.80 6.03
CA VAL A 131 28.34 -1.55 5.70
C VAL A 131 29.50 -0.59 5.42
N LEU A 132 29.26 0.49 4.67
CA LEU A 132 30.28 1.51 4.39
C LEU A 132 30.75 2.26 5.65
N GLN A 133 29.90 2.37 6.66
CA GLN A 133 30.24 2.94 7.98
C GLN A 133 30.93 1.92 8.91
N GLY A 134 31.12 0.67 8.47
CA GLY A 134 31.79 -0.38 9.24
C GLY A 134 30.88 -1.17 10.18
N TYR A 135 29.54 -1.09 10.01
CA TYR A 135 28.61 -1.89 10.78
C TYR A 135 28.40 -3.29 10.17
N ASN A 136 28.27 -4.28 11.05
CA ASN A 136 27.86 -5.63 10.66
C ASN A 136 26.36 -5.64 10.39
N CYS A 137 25.99 -5.84 9.12
CA CYS A 137 24.59 -5.89 8.69
C CYS A 137 24.16 -7.34 8.43
N CYS A 138 22.91 -7.64 8.75
CA CYS A 138 22.30 -8.94 8.46
C CYS A 138 20.88 -8.73 7.93
N VAL A 139 20.58 -9.32 6.76
CA VAL A 139 19.25 -9.33 6.17
C VAL A 139 18.78 -10.78 6.09
N CYS A 140 17.69 -11.08 6.79
CA CYS A 140 17.08 -12.40 6.81
C CYS A 140 15.71 -12.35 6.15
N ALA A 141 15.43 -13.28 5.22
CA ALA A 141 14.10 -13.46 4.65
C ALA A 141 13.39 -14.65 5.33
N TYR A 142 12.18 -14.43 5.83
CA TYR A 142 11.36 -15.44 6.48
C TYR A 142 10.03 -15.66 5.73
N GLY A 143 9.50 -16.88 5.81
CA GLY A 143 8.22 -17.24 5.19
C GLY A 143 8.16 -18.69 4.71
N GLN A 144 6.98 -19.13 4.31
CA GLN A 144 6.75 -20.48 3.77
C GLN A 144 7.51 -20.71 2.46
N THR A 145 7.75 -21.97 2.09
CA THR A 145 8.28 -22.33 0.76
C THR A 145 7.38 -21.77 -0.35
N GLY A 146 7.97 -21.18 -1.39
CA GLY A 146 7.23 -20.57 -2.51
C GLY A 146 6.72 -19.14 -2.27
N THR A 147 7.01 -18.50 -1.13
CA THR A 147 6.61 -17.09 -0.87
C THR A 147 7.56 -16.04 -1.45
N GLY A 148 8.64 -16.45 -2.11
CA GLY A 148 9.57 -15.53 -2.76
C GLY A 148 10.71 -15.01 -1.89
N LYS A 149 11.14 -15.75 -0.86
CA LYS A 149 12.32 -15.41 -0.03
C LYS A 149 13.60 -15.21 -0.87
N THR A 150 13.98 -16.21 -1.67
CA THR A 150 15.16 -16.14 -2.54
C THR A 150 15.01 -15.03 -3.58
N HIS A 151 13.82 -14.89 -4.17
CA HIS A 151 13.51 -13.81 -5.10
C HIS A 151 13.63 -12.43 -4.43
N THR A 152 13.27 -12.29 -3.15
CA THR A 152 13.37 -11.00 -2.46
C THR A 152 14.80 -10.63 -2.10
N LEU A 153 15.69 -11.60 -1.85
CA LEU A 153 17.09 -11.33 -1.51
C LEU A 153 17.99 -11.24 -2.74
N HIS A 154 17.93 -12.21 -3.65
CA HIS A 154 18.83 -12.31 -4.79
C HIS A 154 18.14 -11.96 -6.13
N GLY A 155 16.81 -12.02 -6.14
CA GLY A 155 16.05 -11.78 -7.38
C GLY A 155 16.24 -12.86 -8.43
N ASP A 156 15.94 -12.49 -9.67
CA ASP A 156 16.33 -13.27 -10.83
C ASP A 156 17.70 -12.78 -11.33
N TRP A 157 18.66 -13.68 -11.42
CA TRP A 157 20.01 -13.38 -11.88
C TRP A 157 20.07 -13.13 -13.39
N ALA A 158 19.11 -13.68 -14.14
CA ALA A 158 19.03 -13.56 -15.59
C ALA A 158 18.47 -12.20 -16.06
N SER A 159 17.70 -11.52 -15.19
CA SER A 159 17.00 -10.29 -15.52
C SER A 159 17.51 -9.15 -14.64
N ALA A 160 18.26 -8.20 -15.23
CA ALA A 160 18.86 -7.09 -14.47
C ALA A 160 17.84 -6.28 -13.66
N GLU A 161 16.62 -6.11 -14.19
CA GLU A 161 15.50 -5.40 -13.54
C GLU A 161 14.88 -6.17 -12.37
N GLN A 162 15.12 -7.48 -12.29
CA GLN A 162 14.54 -8.33 -11.24
C GLN A 162 15.59 -8.78 -10.21
N ARG A 163 16.82 -8.28 -10.29
CA ARG A 163 17.87 -8.57 -9.31
C ARG A 163 17.48 -8.09 -7.93
N GLY A 164 17.80 -8.91 -6.94
CA GLY A 164 17.55 -8.61 -5.54
C GLY A 164 18.61 -7.66 -4.96
N PRO A 165 18.41 -7.22 -3.72
CA PRO A 165 19.33 -6.33 -3.03
C PRO A 165 20.66 -6.95 -2.60
N LEU A 166 20.81 -8.28 -2.61
CA LEU A 166 22.05 -9.03 -2.35
C LEU A 166 22.53 -9.73 -3.62
#